data_AF-A0A1J5WFN0-F1
#
_entry.id   AF-A0A1J5WFN0-F1
#
_cell.length_a   1.000
_cell.length_b   1.000
_cell.length_c   1.000
_cell.angle_alpha   90.00
_cell.angle_beta   90.00
_cell.angle_gamma   90.00
#
_symmetry.space_group_name_H-M   'P 1'
#
loop_
_entity.id
_entity.type
_entity.pdbx_description
1 polymer ?
#
loop_
_entity_poly.entity_id
_entity_poly.type
_entity_poly.pdbx_seq_one_letter_code
_entity_poly.pdbx_strand_id
1 'polypeptide(L)'
;MAAGGCVVAWNGTEGTVEVFGGNVLRTLGYTDAGKRKLYPEEVLYLLYTDTCEVLDGTTRGRSFSYGDGVKSLLSPRTDLTAQRWFVYLSIKERNYPVFRTEHRVNSQYAASICCKDFVVYGKSSVFKLSGPPKPIYQVSIEPKRGILKTVPDTEIPMLFCVCEGRDVVFLSITESVLETP
;
A
#
# COMPACT_ATOMS: atom_id res chain seq x y z
N MET A 1 0.13 31.33 2.71
CA MET A 1 -0.36 30.96 4.05
C MET A 1 -0.34 29.43 4.13
N ALA A 2 0.59 28.85 4.88
CA ALA A 2 0.74 27.40 4.98
C ALA A 2 -0.42 26.83 5.80
N ALA A 3 -1.35 26.14 5.15
CA ALA A 3 -2.35 25.33 5.82
C ALA A 3 -1.61 24.22 6.58
N GLY A 4 -1.91 24.06 7.88
CA GLY A 4 -1.21 23.21 8.86
C GLY A 4 -0.43 22.04 8.25
N GLY A 5 0.90 22.20 8.16
CA GLY A 5 1.80 21.31 7.44
C GLY A 5 1.78 19.91 8.03
N CYS A 6 1.49 18.91 7.21
CA CYS A 6 1.71 17.51 7.52
C CYS A 6 3.22 17.26 7.49
N VAL A 7 3.84 16.97 8.64
CA VAL A 7 5.27 16.68 8.75
C VAL A 7 5.47 15.25 9.23
N VAL A 8 6.36 14.55 8.57
CA VAL A 8 6.51 13.09 8.66
C VAL A 8 7.99 12.78 8.85
N ALA A 9 8.41 12.20 9.98
CA ALA A 9 9.83 11.88 10.22
C ALA A 9 10.12 10.43 9.86
N TRP A 10 10.90 10.20 8.81
CA TRP A 10 11.35 8.88 8.35
C TRP A 10 12.59 8.41 9.14
N ASN A 11 12.51 7.23 9.75
CA ASN A 11 13.66 6.53 10.34
C ASN A 11 14.05 5.35 9.43
N GLY A 12 15.12 5.53 8.66
CA GLY A 12 15.64 4.52 7.74
C GLY A 12 16.08 3.21 8.38
N THR A 13 16.47 3.24 9.65
CA THR A 13 16.97 2.06 10.38
C THR A 13 15.83 1.16 10.85
N GLU A 14 14.75 1.76 11.33
CA GLU A 14 13.58 1.02 11.81
C GLU A 14 12.55 0.77 10.70
N GLY A 15 12.68 1.47 9.57
CA GLY A 15 11.67 1.49 8.52
C GLY A 15 10.37 2.15 8.97
N THR A 16 10.46 3.04 9.96
CA THR A 16 9.31 3.63 10.66
C THR A 16 9.18 5.10 10.35
N VAL A 17 7.97 5.60 10.60
CA VAL A 17 7.64 7.00 10.40
C VAL A 17 6.87 7.50 11.59
N GLU A 18 7.42 8.42 12.36
CA GLU A 18 6.64 9.16 13.36
C GLU A 18 5.98 10.36 12.68
N VAL A 19 4.67 10.51 12.89
CA VAL A 19 3.93 11.58 12.21
C VAL A 19 3.54 12.70 13.15
N PHE A 20 3.84 13.92 12.74
CA PHE A 20 3.58 15.16 13.45
C PHE A 20 2.47 15.94 12.71
N GLY A 21 1.21 15.61 13.04
CA GLY A 21 0.03 16.38 12.61
C GLY A 21 -0.48 16.10 11.18
N GLY A 22 -1.76 16.44 10.94
CA GLY A 22 -2.43 16.35 9.63
C GLY A 22 -3.57 15.32 9.56
N ASN A 23 -4.68 15.70 8.90
CA ASN A 23 -5.84 14.80 8.68
C ASN A 23 -5.58 13.70 7.63
N VAL A 24 -4.55 13.88 6.78
CA VAL A 24 -4.15 12.96 5.69
C VAL A 24 -3.76 11.56 6.19
N LEU A 25 -3.48 11.42 7.49
CA LEU A 25 -2.91 10.21 8.08
C LEU A 25 -3.93 9.20 8.58
N ARG A 26 -5.22 9.56 8.65
CA ARG A 26 -6.24 8.61 9.14
C ARG A 26 -6.28 7.35 8.27
N THR A 27 -6.01 7.51 6.98
CA THR A 27 -6.09 6.46 5.95
C THR A 27 -4.73 5.91 5.51
N LEU A 28 -3.62 6.30 6.15
CA LEU A 28 -2.27 5.78 5.85
C LEU A 28 -1.63 5.16 7.09
N GLY A 29 -0.80 4.15 6.91
CA GLY A 29 -0.01 3.54 7.97
C GLY A 29 -0.73 2.53 8.82
N TYR A 30 -0.07 2.10 9.88
CA TYR A 30 -0.57 1.18 10.89
C TYR A 30 -0.01 1.57 12.26
N THR A 31 -0.62 1.07 13.33
CA THR A 31 -0.15 1.34 14.69
C THR A 31 0.58 0.10 15.20
N ASP A 32 1.82 0.29 15.67
CA ASP A 32 2.65 -0.76 16.24
C ASP A 32 3.42 -0.20 17.43
N ALA A 33 3.34 -0.90 18.57
CA ALA A 33 3.86 -0.44 19.86
C ALA A 33 3.48 1.01 20.23
N GLY A 34 2.25 1.42 19.92
CA GLY A 34 1.73 2.77 20.21
C GLY A 34 2.24 3.87 19.27
N LYS A 35 3.15 3.55 18.33
CA LYS A 35 3.62 4.47 17.31
C LYS A 35 2.86 4.25 16.01
N ARG A 36 2.49 5.34 15.34
CA ARG A 36 2.06 5.26 13.94
C ARG A 36 3.29 4.94 13.10
N LYS A 37 3.17 4.03 12.14
CA LYS A 37 4.22 3.68 11.17
C LYS A 37 3.62 3.71 9.78
N LEU A 38 4.41 4.04 8.77
CA LEU A 38 4.04 3.98 7.36
C LEU A 38 4.80 2.85 6.67
N TYR A 39 4.17 2.22 5.71
CA TYR A 39 4.89 1.30 4.83
C TYR A 39 5.74 2.06 3.79
N PRO A 40 6.81 1.44 3.24
CA PRO A 40 7.66 2.08 2.23
C PRO A 40 6.88 2.70 1.06
N GLU A 41 5.87 2.00 0.55
CA GLU A 41 5.00 2.46 -0.53
C GLU A 41 4.16 3.69 -0.16
N GLU A 42 3.77 3.82 1.11
CA GLU A 42 3.03 4.99 1.59
C GLU A 42 3.95 6.20 1.75
N VAL A 43 5.18 6.00 2.22
CA VAL A 43 6.21 7.05 2.30
C VAL A 43 6.55 7.57 0.91
N LEU A 44 6.80 6.66 -0.03
CA LEU A 44 7.04 7.02 -1.43
C LEU A 44 5.86 7.76 -2.04
N TYR A 45 4.63 7.41 -1.67
CA TYR A 45 3.43 8.11 -2.15
C TYR A 45 3.35 9.55 -1.62
N LEU A 46 3.64 9.76 -0.34
CA LEU A 46 3.70 11.11 0.24
C LEU A 46 4.77 11.98 -0.42
N LEU A 47 5.96 11.39 -0.65
CA LEU A 47 7.06 12.05 -1.35
C LEU A 47 6.73 12.35 -2.82
N TYR A 48 6.07 11.42 -3.52
CA TYR A 48 5.70 11.56 -4.93
C TYR A 48 4.63 12.62 -5.16
N THR A 49 3.67 12.72 -4.23
CA THR A 49 2.55 13.66 -4.33
C THR A 49 2.83 15.03 -3.72
N ASP A 50 3.97 15.20 -3.05
CA ASP A 50 4.36 16.41 -2.31
C ASP A 50 3.27 16.89 -1.33
N THR A 51 2.55 15.92 -0.74
CA THR A 51 1.39 16.20 0.14
C THR A 51 1.79 16.45 1.59
N CYS A 52 2.98 15.99 1.98
CA CYS A 52 3.54 16.16 3.33
C CYS A 52 5.05 16.41 3.22
N GLU A 53 5.58 17.23 4.11
CA GLU A 53 7.03 17.35 4.27
C GLU A 53 7.55 16.10 4.98
N VAL A 54 8.41 15.34 4.31
CA VAL A 54 9.06 14.18 4.90
C VAL A 54 10.47 14.58 5.32
N LEU A 55 10.79 14.38 6.59
CA LEU A 55 12.09 14.69 7.18
C LEU A 55 12.85 13.39 7.44
N ASP A 56 14.16 13.42 7.24
CA ASP A 56 15.03 12.31 7.65
C ASP A 56 15.31 12.42 9.16
N GLY A 57 14.76 11.48 9.92
CA GLY A 57 14.94 11.35 11.35
C GLY A 57 16.36 10.91 11.75
N THR A 58 17.16 10.39 10.82
CA THR A 58 18.56 10.00 11.06
C THR A 58 19.54 11.15 10.83
N THR A 59 19.20 12.12 9.96
CA THR A 59 20.09 13.25 9.61
C THR A 59 19.54 14.61 10.04
N ARG A 60 19.30 14.79 11.35
CA ARG A 60 18.97 16.08 11.98
C ARG A 60 17.82 16.87 11.33
N GLY A 61 16.85 16.18 10.72
CA GLY A 61 15.65 16.84 10.16
C GLY A 61 15.87 17.49 8.79
N ARG A 62 16.82 17.02 7.98
CA ARG A 62 16.91 17.41 6.57
C ARG A 62 15.66 16.92 5.82
N SER A 63 15.15 17.72 4.88
CA SER A 63 14.09 17.29 3.97
C SER A 63 14.54 16.05 3.18
N PHE A 64 13.74 15.01 3.26
CA PHE A 64 13.95 13.73 2.61
C PHE A 64 13.25 13.77 1.25
N SER A 65 14.01 13.78 0.15
CA SER A 65 13.41 13.94 -1.18
C SER A 65 12.82 12.64 -1.73
N TYR A 66 11.99 12.72 -2.78
CA TYR A 66 11.54 11.53 -3.50
C TYR A 66 12.71 10.68 -4.04
N GLY A 67 13.77 11.33 -4.54
CA GLY A 67 14.97 10.63 -5.01
C GLY A 67 15.70 9.88 -3.90
N ASP A 68 15.75 10.45 -2.69
CA ASP A 68 16.31 9.80 -1.50
C ASP A 68 15.43 8.62 -1.07
N GLY A 69 14.10 8.78 -1.11
CA GLY A 69 13.13 7.73 -0.88
C GLY A 69 13.32 6.54 -1.83
N VAL A 70 13.40 6.77 -3.14
CA VAL A 70 13.64 5.70 -4.12
C VAL A 70 14.93 4.94 -3.81
N LYS A 71 16.03 5.66 -3.56
CA LYS A 71 17.32 5.04 -3.24
C LYS A 71 17.28 4.26 -1.92
N SER A 72 16.67 4.81 -0.87
CA SER A 72 16.68 4.20 0.46
C SER A 72 15.65 3.07 0.61
N LEU A 73 14.51 3.17 -0.07
CA LEU A 73 13.36 2.27 0.13
C LEU A 73 13.30 1.17 -0.93
N LEU A 74 13.78 1.44 -2.15
CA LEU A 74 13.73 0.47 -3.24
C LEU A 74 15.10 -0.16 -3.53
N SER A 75 16.20 0.59 -3.44
CA SER A 75 17.53 0.11 -3.88
C SER A 75 18.18 -0.99 -3.00
N PRO A 76 17.97 -1.07 -1.67
CA PRO A 76 18.52 -2.16 -0.86
C PRO A 76 17.55 -3.33 -0.67
N ARG A 77 16.37 -3.33 -1.30
CA ARG A 77 15.28 -4.29 -1.02
C ARG A 77 14.99 -5.20 -2.22
N THR A 78 14.31 -6.31 -1.95
CA THR A 78 13.89 -7.30 -2.95
C THR A 78 13.02 -6.67 -4.04
N ASP A 79 13.01 -7.27 -5.24
CA ASP A 79 12.13 -6.89 -6.37
C ASP A 79 10.68 -6.67 -5.94
N LEU A 80 10.20 -7.45 -4.97
CA LEU A 80 8.85 -7.34 -4.42
C LEU A 80 8.54 -5.97 -3.79
N THR A 81 9.50 -5.28 -3.17
CA THR A 81 9.24 -3.93 -2.60
C THR A 81 9.05 -2.90 -3.71
N ALA A 82 9.86 -2.96 -4.77
CA ALA A 82 9.68 -2.11 -5.94
C ALA A 82 8.35 -2.40 -6.65
N GLN A 83 8.00 -3.68 -6.81
CA GLN A 83 6.71 -4.07 -7.39
C GLN A 83 5.54 -3.59 -6.53
N ARG A 84 5.61 -3.71 -5.21
CA ARG A 84 4.61 -3.17 -4.28
C ARG A 84 4.42 -1.67 -4.45
N TRP A 85 5.50 -0.91 -4.59
CA TRP A 85 5.43 0.52 -4.86
C TRP A 85 4.66 0.81 -6.15
N PHE A 86 5.02 0.17 -7.26
CA PHE A 86 4.35 0.42 -8.55
C PHE A 86 2.87 0.01 -8.53
N VAL A 87 2.54 -1.14 -7.93
CA VAL A 87 1.14 -1.60 -7.77
C VAL A 87 0.36 -0.62 -6.91
N TYR A 88 0.91 -0.24 -5.75
CA TYR A 88 0.29 0.72 -4.84
C TYR A 88 0.00 2.05 -5.54
N LEU A 89 0.99 2.60 -6.24
CA LEU A 89 0.87 3.85 -7.00
C LEU A 89 -0.22 3.72 -8.07
N SER A 90 -0.21 2.63 -8.84
CA SER A 90 -1.19 2.38 -9.91
C SER A 90 -2.63 2.29 -9.39
N ILE A 91 -2.84 1.77 -8.18
CA ILE A 91 -4.17 1.73 -7.54
C ILE A 91 -4.56 3.12 -7.03
N LYS A 92 -3.62 3.86 -6.42
CA LYS A 92 -3.84 5.23 -5.91
C LYS A 92 -4.15 6.24 -7.01
N GLU A 93 -3.43 6.19 -8.13
CA GLU A 93 -3.67 7.06 -9.30
C GLU A 93 -5.07 6.86 -9.89
N ARG A 94 -5.68 5.68 -9.68
CA ARG A 94 -7.08 5.38 -10.05
C ARG A 94 -8.10 5.80 -8.98
N ASN A 95 -7.65 6.47 -7.92
CA ASN A 95 -8.42 6.96 -6.77
C ASN A 95 -9.09 5.85 -5.95
N TYR A 96 -8.47 4.68 -5.86
CA TYR A 96 -8.95 3.63 -4.97
C TYR A 96 -8.22 3.67 -3.62
N PRO A 97 -8.95 3.56 -2.49
CA PRO A 97 -8.32 3.27 -1.21
C PRO A 97 -7.69 1.88 -1.23
N VAL A 98 -6.41 1.80 -0.86
CA VAL A 98 -5.62 0.59 -0.86
C VAL A 98 -4.79 0.51 0.42
N PHE A 99 -4.72 -0.68 1.01
CA PHE A 99 -4.04 -0.94 2.27
C PHE A 99 -3.31 -2.26 2.20
N ARG A 100 -2.21 -2.36 2.93
CA ARG A 100 -1.47 -3.61 3.06
C ARG A 100 -2.22 -4.59 3.96
N THR A 101 -2.28 -5.85 3.54
CA THR A 101 -3.06 -6.90 4.21
C THR A 101 -2.61 -7.12 5.67
N GLU A 102 -1.31 -7.06 5.94
CA GLU A 102 -0.70 -7.45 7.23
C GLU A 102 -1.23 -6.69 8.47
N HIS A 103 -1.66 -5.41 8.34
CA HIS A 103 -2.00 -4.58 9.51
C HIS A 103 -3.32 -3.80 9.42
N ARG A 104 -4.12 -3.99 8.37
CA ARG A 104 -5.35 -3.18 8.15
C ARG A 104 -6.60 -3.99 7.85
N VAL A 105 -6.48 -5.31 7.76
CA VAL A 105 -7.66 -6.15 7.57
C VAL A 105 -8.48 -6.19 8.84
N ASN A 106 -9.72 -5.74 8.73
CA ASN A 106 -10.73 -5.88 9.78
C ASN A 106 -10.86 -7.38 10.13
N SER A 107 -10.88 -7.69 11.43
CA SER A 107 -11.06 -9.06 11.92
C SER A 107 -12.28 -9.76 11.32
N GLN A 108 -13.31 -8.99 10.95
CA GLN A 108 -14.52 -9.51 10.29
C GLN A 108 -14.25 -10.17 8.93
N TYR A 109 -13.30 -9.67 8.14
CA TYR A 109 -13.00 -10.20 6.79
C TYR A 109 -11.65 -10.90 6.72
N ALA A 110 -10.95 -11.02 7.85
CA ALA A 110 -9.64 -11.65 7.92
C ALA A 110 -9.63 -13.09 7.40
N ALA A 111 -10.71 -13.85 7.65
CA ALA A 111 -10.86 -15.21 7.16
C ALA A 111 -11.08 -15.29 5.63
N SER A 112 -11.62 -14.24 5.01
CA SER A 112 -11.93 -14.17 3.57
C SER A 112 -10.78 -13.62 2.73
N ILE A 113 -9.72 -13.12 3.37
CA ILE A 113 -8.56 -12.54 2.71
C ILE A 113 -7.39 -13.50 2.87
N CYS A 114 -6.80 -13.87 1.74
CA CYS A 114 -5.74 -14.88 1.66
C CYS A 114 -4.47 -14.35 0.97
N CYS A 115 -4.57 -13.22 0.25
CA CYS A 115 -3.40 -12.56 -0.34
C CYS A 115 -2.57 -11.84 0.73
N LYS A 116 -1.28 -11.63 0.46
CA LYS A 116 -0.36 -10.98 1.41
C LYS A 116 -0.06 -9.52 1.10
N ASP A 117 -0.39 -9.05 -0.11
CA ASP A 117 0.07 -7.73 -0.56
C ASP A 117 -0.93 -6.64 -0.22
N PHE A 118 -2.06 -6.54 -0.93
CA PHE A 118 -3.00 -5.44 -0.71
C PHE A 118 -4.47 -5.84 -0.69
N VAL A 119 -5.27 -5.00 -0.02
CA VAL A 119 -6.73 -4.97 -0.12
C VAL A 119 -7.18 -3.62 -0.65
N VAL A 120 -8.16 -3.64 -1.56
CA VAL A 120 -8.69 -2.46 -2.24
C VAL A 120 -10.15 -2.28 -1.87
N TYR A 121 -10.54 -1.04 -1.58
CA TYR A 121 -11.90 -0.67 -1.21
C TYR A 121 -12.56 0.19 -2.30
N GLY A 122 -13.87 0.32 -2.28
CA GLY A 122 -14.59 1.18 -3.21
C GLY A 122 -14.17 2.65 -3.09
N LYS A 123 -14.26 3.42 -4.19
CA LYS A 123 -13.86 4.84 -4.20
C LYS A 123 -14.64 5.70 -3.19
N SER A 124 -15.92 5.36 -2.98
CA SER A 124 -16.82 6.00 -2.03
C SER A 124 -16.73 5.44 -0.61
N SER A 125 -15.80 4.52 -0.35
CA SER A 125 -15.61 3.91 0.96
C SER A 125 -15.10 4.93 1.97
N VAL A 126 -16.03 5.54 2.71
CA VAL A 126 -15.71 6.32 3.91
C VAL A 126 -15.43 5.34 5.04
N PHE A 127 -14.21 5.38 5.58
CA PHE A 127 -13.83 4.64 6.78
C PHE A 127 -14.59 5.24 7.96
N LYS A 128 -15.77 4.68 8.27
CA LYS A 128 -16.56 5.07 9.43
C LYS A 128 -15.91 4.53 10.70
N LEU A 129 -16.23 5.14 11.84
CA LEU A 129 -15.80 4.68 13.18
C LEU A 129 -16.23 3.23 13.48
N SER A 130 -17.26 2.73 12.79
CA SER A 130 -17.75 1.35 12.88
C SER A 130 -16.87 0.32 12.17
N GLY A 131 -15.75 0.73 11.58
CA GLY A 131 -14.83 -0.12 10.83
C GLY A 131 -14.87 0.11 9.32
N PRO A 132 -13.86 -0.41 8.59
CA PRO A 132 -13.78 -0.26 7.15
C PRO A 132 -14.90 -1.05 6.45
N PRO A 133 -15.44 -0.56 5.31
CA PRO A 133 -16.42 -1.29 4.51
C PRO A 133 -15.83 -2.59 3.94
N LYS A 134 -16.64 -3.50 3.39
CA LYS A 134 -16.14 -4.72 2.73
C LYS A 134 -15.15 -4.35 1.60
N PRO A 135 -13.95 -4.95 1.55
CA PRO A 135 -13.04 -4.78 0.42
C PRO A 135 -13.69 -5.27 -0.88
N ILE A 136 -13.38 -4.60 -1.99
CA ILE A 136 -13.87 -4.99 -3.32
C ILE A 136 -12.90 -5.90 -4.07
N TYR A 137 -11.61 -5.81 -3.75
CA TYR A 137 -10.57 -6.69 -4.29
C TYR A 137 -9.52 -7.00 -3.23
N GLN A 138 -8.92 -8.17 -3.37
CA GLN A 138 -7.66 -8.54 -2.75
C GLN A 138 -6.60 -8.71 -3.84
N VAL A 139 -5.36 -8.30 -3.59
CA VAL A 139 -4.31 -8.17 -4.60
C VAL A 139 -3.13 -9.06 -4.23
N SER A 140 -2.74 -9.93 -5.17
CA SER A 140 -1.51 -10.74 -5.08
C SER A 140 -0.53 -10.26 -6.15
N ILE A 141 0.70 -9.94 -5.74
CA ILE A 141 1.76 -9.57 -6.67
C ILE A 141 2.53 -10.82 -7.05
N GLU A 142 2.50 -11.18 -8.33
CA GLU A 142 3.24 -12.33 -8.83
C GLU A 142 4.57 -11.87 -9.44
N PRO A 143 5.71 -12.34 -8.89
CA PRO A 143 7.02 -11.87 -9.33
C PRO A 143 7.41 -12.37 -10.73
N LYS A 144 6.69 -13.32 -11.33
CA LYS A 144 6.96 -13.85 -12.68
C LYS A 144 5.67 -14.23 -13.42
N ARG A 145 5.63 -13.97 -14.73
CA ARG A 145 4.61 -14.50 -15.64
C ARG A 145 4.58 -16.03 -15.56
N GLY A 146 3.42 -16.64 -15.27
CA GLY A 146 3.20 -18.07 -15.52
C GLY A 146 2.95 -18.99 -14.32
N ILE A 147 2.85 -18.48 -13.08
CA ILE A 147 2.35 -19.29 -11.95
C ILE A 147 1.12 -18.60 -11.38
N LEU A 148 -0.04 -18.89 -11.95
CA LEU A 148 -1.30 -18.64 -11.26
C LEU A 148 -1.40 -19.69 -10.17
N LYS A 149 -1.14 -19.30 -8.92
CA LYS A 149 -1.52 -20.13 -7.78
C LYS A 149 -3.03 -20.33 -7.83
N THR A 150 -3.47 -21.49 -7.36
CA THR A 150 -4.87 -21.84 -7.21
C THR A 150 -5.62 -20.65 -6.61
N VAL A 151 -6.62 -20.14 -7.33
CA VAL A 151 -7.44 -19.04 -6.83
C VAL A 151 -8.29 -19.63 -5.71
N PRO A 152 -8.08 -19.21 -4.45
CA PRO A 152 -8.91 -19.70 -3.37
C PRO A 152 -10.32 -19.15 -3.55
N ASP A 153 -11.30 -20.01 -3.35
CA ASP A 153 -12.69 -19.61 -3.28
C ASP A 153 -12.85 -18.64 -2.11
N THR A 154 -13.03 -17.36 -2.44
CA THR A 154 -13.06 -16.27 -1.48
C THR A 154 -14.15 -15.30 -1.88
N GLU A 155 -14.91 -14.82 -0.90
CA GLU A 155 -15.98 -13.85 -1.14
C GLU A 155 -15.49 -12.48 -1.68
N ILE A 156 -14.18 -12.24 -1.65
CA ILE A 156 -13.54 -11.01 -2.11
C ILE A 156 -12.70 -11.37 -3.34
N PRO A 157 -13.06 -10.88 -4.54
CA PRO A 157 -12.37 -11.21 -5.77
C PRO A 157 -10.86 -10.94 -5.71
N MET A 158 -10.07 -11.84 -6.28
CA MET A 158 -8.62 -11.71 -6.36
C MET A 158 -8.17 -11.03 -7.66
N LEU A 159 -7.26 -10.08 -7.55
CA LEU A 159 -6.51 -9.47 -8.64
C LEU A 159 -5.05 -9.93 -8.57
N PHE A 160 -4.57 -10.57 -9.63
CA PHE A 160 -3.15 -10.86 -9.80
C PHE A 160 -2.48 -9.67 -10.49
N CYS A 161 -1.36 -9.22 -9.94
CA CYS A 161 -0.58 -8.13 -10.49
C CYS A 161 0.72 -8.67 -11.06
N VAL A 162 0.98 -8.37 -12.33
CA VAL A 162 2.27 -8.59 -12.98
C VAL A 162 2.90 -7.23 -13.21
N CYS A 163 4.16 -7.08 -12.81
CA CYS A 163 4.90 -5.83 -12.92
C CYS A 163 6.13 -6.02 -13.81
N GLU A 164 6.26 -5.18 -14.84
CA GLU A 164 7.48 -5.05 -15.64
C GLU A 164 7.97 -3.61 -15.54
N GLY A 165 8.85 -3.37 -14.56
CA GLY A 165 9.21 -2.01 -14.18
C GLY A 165 7.99 -1.24 -13.66
N ARG A 166 7.68 -0.10 -14.29
CA ARG A 166 6.52 0.74 -13.95
C ARG A 166 5.20 0.21 -14.55
N ASP A 167 5.26 -0.68 -15.54
CA ASP A 167 4.07 -1.21 -16.18
C ASP A 167 3.42 -2.26 -15.29
N VAL A 168 2.19 -1.98 -14.84
CA VAL A 168 1.41 -2.85 -13.95
C VAL A 168 0.16 -3.32 -14.67
N VAL A 169 0.06 -4.64 -14.83
CA VAL A 169 -1.12 -5.31 -15.39
C VAL A 169 -1.88 -6.01 -14.28
N PHE A 170 -3.19 -5.74 -14.19
CA PHE A 170 -4.11 -6.40 -13.26
C PHE A 170 -4.91 -7.45 -14.01
N LEU A 171 -4.86 -8.69 -13.53
CA LEU A 171 -5.62 -9.81 -14.06
C LEU A 171 -6.65 -10.23 -13.01
N SER A 172 -7.92 -10.22 -13.38
CA SER A 172 -8.99 -10.80 -12.58
C SER A 172 -9.26 -12.21 -13.10
N ILE A 173 -9.26 -13.19 -12.20
CA ILE A 173 -9.72 -14.54 -12.52
C ILE A 173 -11.07 -14.71 -11.86
N THR A 174 -12.11 -14.82 -12.68
CA THR A 174 -13.42 -15.28 -12.27
C THR A 174 -13.54 -16.77 -12.64
N GLU A 175 -14.26 -17.56 -11.84
CA GLU A 175 -14.44 -19.02 -12.07
C GLU A 175 -14.93 -19.39 -13.48
N SER A 176 -15.45 -18.43 -14.26
CA SER A 176 -15.95 -18.61 -15.61
C SER A 176 -14.89 -18.92 -16.69
N VAL A 177 -13.62 -19.15 -16.36
CA VAL A 177 -12.53 -19.40 -17.35
C VAL A 177 -11.87 -20.79 -17.19
N LEU A 178 -12.34 -21.63 -16.26
CA LEU A 178 -11.81 -22.99 -16.08
C LEU A 178 -12.69 -24.09 -16.66
N GLU A 179 -13.74 -23.75 -17.41
CA GLU A 179 -14.38 -24.69 -18.32
C GLU A 179 -13.64 -24.66 -19.67
N THR A 180 -12.52 -25.38 -19.75
CA THR A 180 -12.04 -25.86 -21.05
C THR A 180 -12.84 -27.13 -21.42
N PRO A 181 -13.29 -27.27 -22.69
CA PRO A 181 -14.05 -28.41 -23.20
C PRO A 181 -13.29 -29.74 -23.17
#